data_AF-A0A507BZG9-F1
#
_entry.id   AF-A0A507BZG9-F1
#
_cell.length_a   1.000
_cell.length_b   1.000
_cell.length_c   1.000
_cell.angle_alpha   90.00
_cell.angle_beta   90.00
_cell.angle_gamma   90.00
#
_symmetry.space_group_name_H-M   'P 1'
#
loop_
_entity.id
_entity.type
_entity.pdbx_description
1 polymer ?
#
loop_
_entity_poly.entity_id
_entity_poly.type
_entity_poly.pdbx_seq_one_letter_code
_entity_poly.pdbx_strand_id
1 'polypeptide(L)'
;MSLLSTSREAQKLGGTSPQAIYVATGFGAAGVFVRIWALGLQGRPISSRPHIHALFFAAFAGLGVLVHNFERSQLDKLEFERDKLVKRRMMRLAAAEQ
;
A
#
# COMPACT_ATOMS: atom_id res chain seq x y z
N MET A 1 30.78 5.95 9.56
CA MET A 1 29.87 4.84 9.23
C MET A 1 28.43 5.21 9.62
N SER A 2 27.83 6.26 9.02
CA SER A 2 26.47 6.73 9.39
C SER A 2 25.86 7.67 8.33
N LEU A 3 25.87 7.28 7.05
CA LEU A 3 25.18 8.01 5.98
C LEU A 3 24.02 7.20 5.36
N LEU A 4 23.95 5.89 5.61
CA LEU A 4 22.94 4.98 5.06
C LEU A 4 21.68 4.84 5.93
N SER A 5 21.72 5.27 7.21
CA SER A 5 20.55 5.27 8.10
C SER A 5 19.66 6.50 7.86
N THR A 6 20.26 7.67 7.64
CA THR A 6 19.55 8.94 7.43
C THR A 6 18.68 8.92 6.16
N SER A 7 19.09 8.22 5.10
CA SER A 7 18.30 8.14 3.86
C SER A 7 17.04 7.27 4.02
N ARG A 8 17.09 6.19 4.82
CA ARG A 8 15.92 5.33 5.09
C ARG A 8 14.86 6.05 5.94
N GLU A 9 15.28 6.87 6.89
CA GLU A 9 14.36 7.68 7.69
C GLU A 9 13.77 8.85 6.90
N ALA A 10 14.56 9.49 6.03
CA ALA A 10 14.05 10.52 5.12
C ALA A 10 13.03 9.97 4.10
N GLN A 11 13.21 8.72 3.64
CA GLN A 11 12.25 8.03 2.75
C GLN A 11 10.96 7.60 3.47
N LYS A 12 10.99 7.43 4.80
CA LYS A 12 9.79 7.18 5.63
C LYS A 12 8.95 8.42 5.88
N LEU A 13 9.53 9.62 5.82
CA LEU A 13 8.91 10.87 6.28
C LEU A 13 8.40 11.80 5.17
N GLY A 14 8.76 11.56 3.90
CA GLY A 14 8.66 12.60 2.87
C GLY A 14 7.72 12.40 1.67
N GLY A 15 7.04 11.27 1.51
CA GLY A 15 6.17 11.13 0.33
C GLY A 15 5.31 9.88 0.31
N THR A 16 4.05 10.04 -0.10
CA THR A 16 3.23 8.96 -0.64
C THR A 16 4.09 8.19 -1.64
N SER A 17 4.44 6.94 -1.31
CA SER A 17 5.19 6.11 -2.25
C SER A 17 4.39 6.03 -3.56
N PRO A 18 5.03 6.00 -4.74
CA PRO A 18 4.31 5.86 -6.01
C PRO A 18 3.33 4.68 -5.98
N GLN A 19 3.73 3.60 -5.30
CA GLN A 19 2.91 2.43 -5.00
C GLN A 19 1.59 2.77 -4.27
N ALA A 20 1.63 3.62 -3.24
CA ALA A 20 0.43 4.03 -2.51
C ALA A 20 -0.56 4.79 -3.41
N ILE A 21 -0.06 5.61 -4.33
CA ILE A 21 -0.89 6.34 -5.30
C ILE A 21 -1.54 5.36 -6.28
N TYR A 22 -0.81 4.36 -6.79
CA TYR A 22 -1.37 3.33 -7.67
C TYR A 22 -2.43 2.49 -6.97
N VAL A 23 -2.19 2.08 -5.71
CA VAL A 23 -3.18 1.33 -4.93
C VAL A 23 -4.42 2.18 -4.65
N ALA A 24 -4.25 3.43 -4.21
CA ALA A 24 -5.37 4.35 -3.94
C ALA A 24 -6.18 4.66 -5.20
N THR A 25 -5.53 4.88 -6.35
CA THR A 25 -6.21 5.13 -7.63
C THR A 25 -6.90 3.87 -8.15
N GLY A 26 -6.31 2.69 -7.99
CA GLY A 26 -6.95 1.41 -8.33
C GLY A 26 -8.20 1.14 -7.51
N PHE A 27 -8.13 1.32 -6.18
CA PHE A 27 -9.29 1.22 -5.31
C PHE A 27 -10.33 2.30 -5.65
N GLY A 28 -9.92 3.55 -5.84
CA GLY A 28 -10.83 4.63 -6.23
C GLY A 28 -11.58 4.32 -7.54
N ALA A 29 -10.88 3.81 -8.56
CA ALA A 29 -11.48 3.38 -9.82
C ALA A 29 -12.49 2.23 -9.60
N ALA A 30 -12.18 1.28 -8.71
CA ALA A 30 -13.12 0.24 -8.32
C ALA A 30 -14.38 0.83 -7.64
N GLY A 31 -14.24 1.85 -6.80
CA GLY A 31 -15.38 2.56 -6.19
C GLY A 31 -16.29 3.21 -7.24
N VAL A 32 -15.71 3.86 -8.25
CA VAL A 32 -16.48 4.42 -9.38
C VAL A 32 -17.18 3.30 -10.16
N PHE A 33 -16.48 2.20 -10.43
CA PHE A 33 -17.06 1.03 -11.10
C PHE A 33 -18.26 0.46 -10.32
N VAL A 34 -18.14 0.29 -9.00
CA VAL A 34 -19.25 -0.16 -8.14
C VAL A 34 -20.45 0.77 -8.26
N ARG A 35 -20.22 2.09 -8.32
CA ARG A 35 -21.31 3.05 -8.48
C ARG A 35 -21.99 2.94 -9.86
N ILE A 36 -21.21 2.77 -10.93
CA ILE A 36 -21.73 2.55 -12.30
C ILE A 36 -22.54 1.25 -12.34
N TRP A 37 -22.02 0.17 -11.74
CA TRP A 37 -22.70 -1.11 -11.64
C TRP A 37 -24.04 -0.98 -10.91
N ALA A 38 -24.06 -0.29 -9.77
CA ALA A 38 -25.28 -0.03 -9.01
C ALA A 38 -26.31 0.80 -9.80
N LEU A 39 -25.87 1.76 -10.63
CA LEU A 39 -26.75 2.51 -11.52
C LEU A 39 -27.36 1.62 -12.61
N GLY A 40 -26.57 0.69 -13.16
CA GLY A 40 -27.05 -0.31 -14.12
C GLY A 40 -28.16 -1.17 -13.53
N LEU A 41 -27.97 -1.67 -12.31
CA LEU A 41 -29.00 -2.43 -11.59
C LEU A 41 -30.26 -1.62 -11.28
N GLN A 42 -30.12 -0.32 -11.04
CA GLN A 42 -31.24 0.59 -10.78
C GLN A 42 -31.96 1.04 -12.07
N GLY A 43 -31.51 0.62 -13.26
CA GLY A 43 -32.04 1.10 -14.54
C GLY A 43 -31.84 2.61 -14.75
N ARG A 44 -30.86 3.21 -14.08
CA ARG A 44 -30.59 4.66 -14.11
C ARG A 44 -29.42 4.97 -15.05
N PRO A 45 -29.44 6.12 -15.74
CA PRO A 45 -28.36 6.51 -16.63
C PRO A 45 -27.04 6.70 -15.84
N ILE A 46 -25.92 6.35 -16.47
CA ILE A 46 -24.58 6.36 -15.87
C ILE A 46 -24.15 7.78 -15.43
N SER A 47 -24.65 8.80 -16.13
CA SER A 47 -24.44 10.21 -15.81
C SER A 47 -25.30 10.73 -14.65
N SER A 48 -26.16 9.88 -14.05
CA SER A 48 -27.02 10.28 -12.94
C SER A 48 -26.18 10.57 -11.69
N ARG A 49 -26.16 11.85 -11.28
CA ARG A 49 -25.49 12.37 -10.07
C ARG A 49 -23.97 12.13 -10.10
N PRO A 50 -23.22 12.86 -10.95
CA PRO A 50 -21.78 12.65 -11.13
C PRO A 50 -20.95 12.94 -9.88
N HIS A 51 -21.44 13.80 -8.98
CA HIS A 51 -20.81 14.06 -7.67
C HIS A 51 -20.73 12.80 -6.80
N ILE A 52 -21.65 11.84 -6.97
CA ILE A 52 -21.61 10.59 -6.21
C ILE A 52 -20.47 9.69 -6.68
N HIS A 53 -20.10 9.74 -7.97
CA HIS A 53 -18.92 9.00 -8.47
C HIS A 53 -17.63 9.47 -7.79
N ALA A 54 -17.48 10.78 -7.62
CA ALA A 54 -16.35 11.36 -6.89
C ALA A 54 -16.34 10.96 -5.40
N LEU A 55 -17.51 10.88 -4.76
CA LEU A 55 -17.64 10.42 -3.37
C LEU A 55 -17.20 8.96 -3.23
N PHE A 56 -17.64 8.08 -4.15
CA PHE A 56 -17.25 6.67 -4.15
C PHE A 56 -15.76 6.50 -4.45
N PHE A 57 -15.22 7.28 -5.39
CA PHE A 57 -13.78 7.32 -5.65
C PHE A 57 -13.00 7.69 -4.38
N ALA A 58 -13.37 8.77 -3.71
CA ALA A 58 -12.69 9.24 -2.50
C ALA A 58 -12.80 8.22 -1.36
N ALA A 59 -13.97 7.62 -1.14
CA ALA A 59 -14.19 6.63 -0.11
C ALA A 59 -13.32 5.37 -0.33
N PHE A 60 -13.31 4.83 -1.55
CA PHE A 60 -12.51 3.65 -1.86
C PHE A 60 -11.02 3.97 -1.94
N ALA A 61 -10.62 5.12 -2.48
CA ALA A 61 -9.23 5.55 -2.49
C ALA A 61 -8.67 5.68 -1.05
N GLY A 62 -9.46 6.26 -0.14
CA GLY A 62 -9.14 6.31 1.29
C GLY A 62 -8.97 4.91 1.88
N LEU A 63 -9.85 3.97 1.53
CA LEU A 63 -9.73 2.57 1.95
C LEU A 63 -8.45 1.90 1.40
N GLY A 64 -8.10 2.18 0.15
CA GLY A 64 -6.86 1.71 -0.48
C GLY A 64 -5.60 2.18 0.26
N VAL A 65 -5.58 3.43 0.75
CA VAL A 65 -4.48 3.95 1.58
C VAL A 65 -4.37 3.19 2.91
N LEU A 66 -5.49 2.88 3.56
CA LEU A 66 -5.50 2.12 4.80
C LEU A 66 -4.96 0.70 4.60
N VAL A 67 -5.42 0.02 3.54
CA VAL A 67 -4.95 -1.33 3.18
C VAL A 67 -3.46 -1.32 2.87
N HIS A 68 -2.98 -0.36 2.07
CA HIS A 68 -1.56 -0.21 1.74
C HIS A 68 -0.69 0.00 2.99
N ASN A 69 -1.14 0.82 3.93
CA ASN A 69 -0.42 1.04 5.18
C ASN A 69 -0.36 -0.23 6.04
N PHE A 70 -1.44 -1.01 6.07
CA PHE A 70 -1.49 -2.27 6.80
C PHE A 70 -0.55 -3.32 6.18
N GLU A 71 -0.56 -3.46 4.86
CA GLU A 71 0.35 -4.36 4.13
C GLU A 71 1.81 -3.99 4.37
N ARG A 72 2.13 -2.69 4.31
CA ARG A 72 3.49 -2.20 4.58
C ARG A 72 3.96 -2.56 6.00
N SER A 73 3.08 -2.46 7.00
CA SER A 73 3.40 -2.88 8.37
C SER A 73 3.70 -4.38 8.48
N GLN A 74 3.01 -5.21 7.71
CA GLN A 74 3.27 -6.65 7.68
C GLN A 74 4.59 -6.98 6.98
N LEU A 75 4.87 -6.31 5.86
CA LEU A 75 6.14 -6.48 5.13
C LEU A 75 7.35 -6.05 5.96
N ASP A 76 7.25 -4.92 6.67
CA ASP A 76 8.31 -4.45 7.57
C ASP A 76 8.62 -5.49 8.67
N LYS A 77 7.60 -6.17 9.21
CA LYS A 77 7.80 -7.26 10.19
C LYS A 77 8.47 -8.48 9.56
N LEU A 78 8.04 -8.85 8.36
CA LEU A 78 8.59 -10.00 7.64
C LEU A 78 10.06 -9.78 7.27
N GLU A 79 10.41 -8.57 6.83
CA GLU A 79 11.79 -8.19 6.51
C GLU A 79 12.68 -8.25 7.75
N PHE A 80 12.19 -7.79 8.91
CA PHE A 80 12.90 -7.89 10.17
C PHE A 80 13.18 -9.35 10.59
N GLU A 81 12.20 -10.23 10.45
CA GLU A 81 12.38 -11.66 10.74
C GLU A 81 13.36 -12.32 9.77
N ARG A 82 13.27 -11.99 8.48
CA ARG A 82 14.19 -12.46 7.45
C ARG A 82 15.63 -12.04 7.78
N ASP A 83 15.86 -10.80 8.16
CA ASP A 83 17.19 -10.30 8.50
C ASP A 83 17.76 -10.98 9.76
N LYS A 84 16.90 -11.27 10.75
CA LYS A 84 17.30 -12.07 11.93
C LYS A 84 17.73 -13.48 11.54
N LEU A 85 17.03 -14.14 10.62
CA LEU A 85 17.37 -15.47 10.14
C LEU A 85 18.68 -15.48 9.34
N VAL A 86 18.87 -14.50 8.44
CA VAL A 86 20.11 -14.35 7.66
C VAL A 86 21.29 -14.10 8.58
N LYS A 87 21.16 -13.21 9.56
CA LYS A 87 22.22 -12.94 10.54
C LYS A 87 22.61 -14.20 11.32
N ARG A 88 21.63 -15.00 11.76
CA ARG A 88 21.88 -16.28 12.44
C ARG A 88 22.59 -17.29 11.54
N ARG A 89 22.21 -17.35 10.25
CA ARG A 89 22.85 -18.23 9.27
C ARG A 89 24.31 -17.82 9.01
N MET A 90 24.58 -16.52 8.85
CA MET A 90 25.93 -16.00 8.69
C MET A 90 26.82 -16.35 9.89
N MET A 91 26.33 -16.19 11.12
CA MET A 91 27.09 -16.58 12.32
C MET A 91 27.39 -18.09 12.36
N ARG A 92 26.45 -18.94 11.94
CA ARG A 92 26.66 -20.39 11.88
C ARG A 92 27.71 -20.78 10.84
N LEU A 93 27.69 -20.15 9.68
CA LEU A 93 28.69 -20.39 8.63
C LEU A 93 30.08 -19.93 9.10
N ALA A 94 30.18 -18.73 9.68
CA ALA A 94 31.44 -18.22 10.23
C ALA A 94 32.01 -19.10 11.37
N ALA A 95 31.14 -19.73 12.17
CA ALA A 95 31.56 -20.66 13.22
C ALA A 95 31.90 -22.08 12.70
N ALA A 96 31.49 -22.43 11.47
CA ALA A 96 31.82 -23.71 10.83
C ALA A 96 33.10 -23.62 9.98
N GLU A 97 33.54 -22.40 9.64
CA GLU A 97 34.82 -22.12 8.97
C GLU A 97 36.00 -21.96 9.95
N GLN A 98 35.73 -21.92 11.27
CA GLN A 98 36.73 -21.97 12.35
C GLN A 98 36.89 -23.40 12.87
#